data_AF-A0A0D0QEH0-F1
#
_entry.id   AF-A0A0D0QEH0-F1
#
_cell.length_a   1.000
_cell.length_b   1.000
_cell.length_c   1.000
_cell.angle_alpha   90.00
_cell.angle_beta   90.00
_cell.angle_gamma   90.00
#
_symmetry.space_group_name_H-M   'P 1'
#
loop_
_entity.id
_entity.type
_entity.pdbx_description
1 polymer ?
#
loop_
_entity_poly.entity_id
_entity_poly.type
_entity_poly.pdbx_seq_one_letter_code
_entity_poly.pdbx_strand_id
1 'polypeptide(L)'
;MHEPIVDLELWDAAHAVLSGNRNQRAGRTRSNEPALLRGLILTGTGAAMTPHHTKKGNRRYCYYVSMDVIQKRPTAKLRGPQRRPAAMVEEAVIGEIRRLLRAPDVIARTARALKKERSDLDEGTVTATFTQFEDL
;
A
#
# COMPACT_ATOMS: atom_id res chain seq x y z
N MET A 1 46.63 -20.51 0.83
CA MET A 1 45.51 -20.29 -0.10
C MET A 1 44.47 -21.34 0.22
N HIS A 2 43.20 -20.98 0.46
CA HIS A 2 42.17 -21.93 0.91
C HIS A 2 41.17 -22.19 -0.21
N GLU A 3 40.69 -23.42 -0.28
CA GLU A 3 39.62 -23.84 -1.19
C GLU A 3 38.32 -23.12 -0.81
N PRO A 4 37.56 -22.57 -1.77
CA PRO A 4 36.25 -22.00 -1.49
C PRO A 4 35.29 -23.06 -0.96
N ILE A 5 34.57 -22.72 0.10
CA ILE A 5 33.55 -23.60 0.72
C ILE A 5 32.25 -23.60 -0.11
N VAL A 6 32.00 -22.51 -0.85
CA VAL A 6 30.80 -22.31 -1.64
C VAL A 6 31.25 -21.85 -3.02
N ASP A 7 30.59 -22.38 -4.05
CA ASP A 7 30.80 -21.96 -5.43
C ASP A 7 30.43 -20.48 -5.64
N LEU A 8 31.19 -19.80 -6.48
CA LEU A 8 31.06 -18.35 -6.69
C LEU A 8 29.72 -18.01 -7.34
N GLU A 9 29.23 -18.85 -8.25
CA GLU A 9 27.91 -18.63 -8.88
C GLU A 9 26.77 -18.72 -7.84
N LEU A 10 26.86 -19.68 -6.92
CA LEU A 10 25.88 -19.82 -5.83
C LEU A 10 25.96 -18.65 -4.84
N TRP A 11 27.16 -18.17 -4.56
CA TRP A 11 27.41 -17.00 -3.71
C TRP A 11 26.79 -15.74 -4.32
N ASP A 12 27.05 -15.48 -5.60
CA ASP A 12 26.52 -14.32 -6.31
C ASP A 12 25.01 -14.38 -6.47
N ALA A 13 24.43 -15.57 -6.74
CA ALA A 13 22.99 -15.77 -6.77
C ALA A 13 22.34 -15.47 -5.40
N ALA A 14 22.94 -15.94 -4.30
CA ALA A 14 22.46 -15.65 -2.95
C ALA A 14 22.56 -14.15 -2.64
N HIS A 15 23.64 -13.48 -3.05
CA HIS A 15 23.80 -12.04 -2.87
C HIS A 15 22.88 -11.21 -3.75
N ALA A 16 22.58 -11.62 -4.99
CA ALA A 16 21.58 -11.00 -5.84
C ALA A 16 20.18 -11.11 -5.23
N VAL A 17 19.86 -12.26 -4.59
CA VAL A 17 18.63 -12.38 -3.81
C VAL A 17 18.69 -11.40 -2.64
N LEU A 18 19.75 -11.41 -1.83
CA LEU A 18 19.89 -10.58 -0.62
C LEU A 18 19.94 -9.07 -0.89
N SER A 19 20.42 -8.62 -2.05
CA SER A 19 20.51 -7.20 -2.44
C SER A 19 19.15 -6.57 -2.75
N GLY A 20 18.14 -7.36 -3.10
CA GLY A 20 16.77 -6.86 -3.28
C GLY A 20 16.22 -6.20 -2.01
N ASN A 21 15.28 -5.27 -2.12
CA ASN A 21 14.71 -4.61 -0.93
C ASN A 21 14.01 -5.63 -0.01
N ARG A 22 14.62 -5.92 1.15
CA ARG A 22 14.11 -6.85 2.18
C ARG A 22 12.65 -6.56 2.57
N ASN A 23 12.24 -5.29 2.56
CA ASN A 23 10.88 -4.88 2.92
C ASN A 23 9.86 -5.15 1.81
N GLN A 24 10.29 -5.08 0.55
CA GLN A 24 9.45 -5.43 -0.62
C GLN A 24 9.28 -6.95 -0.73
N ARG A 25 10.37 -7.72 -0.52
CA ARG A 25 10.33 -9.20 -0.53
C ARG A 25 9.45 -9.78 0.59
N ALA A 26 9.66 -9.35 1.83
CA ALA A 26 8.82 -9.75 2.96
C ALA A 26 7.35 -9.29 2.81
N GLY A 27 7.10 -8.26 2.00
CA GLY A 27 5.77 -7.78 1.64
C GLY A 27 5.04 -8.70 0.66
N ARG A 28 5.71 -9.10 -0.43
CA ARG A 28 5.15 -10.00 -1.46
C ARG A 28 4.94 -11.43 -0.95
N THR A 29 5.79 -11.94 -0.07
CA THR A 29 5.61 -13.32 0.46
C THR A 29 4.50 -13.40 1.52
N ARG A 30 4.16 -12.29 2.19
CA ARG A 30 3.08 -12.22 3.19
C ARG A 30 1.75 -11.75 2.63
N SER A 31 1.66 -11.48 1.32
CA SER A 31 0.50 -10.86 0.65
C SER A 31 -0.65 -11.83 0.36
N ASN A 32 -0.98 -12.74 1.28
CA ASN A 32 -2.24 -13.49 1.17
C ASN A 32 -3.47 -12.62 1.49
N GLU A 33 -3.28 -11.38 1.97
CA GLU A 33 -4.36 -10.43 2.22
C GLU A 33 -3.85 -9.00 2.01
N PRO A 34 -4.56 -8.16 1.24
CA PRO A 34 -4.07 -6.83 0.90
C PRO A 34 -4.17 -5.91 2.12
N ALA A 35 -3.03 -5.39 2.55
CA ALA A 35 -2.97 -4.17 3.36
C ALA A 35 -2.59 -3.03 2.41
N LEU A 36 -3.61 -2.38 1.83
CA LEU A 36 -3.45 -1.44 0.72
C LEU A 36 -2.57 -0.24 1.08
N LEU A 37 -2.60 0.16 2.35
CA LEU A 37 -1.98 1.38 2.85
C LEU A 37 -0.68 1.12 3.62
N ARG A 38 -0.09 -0.07 3.45
CA ARG A 38 1.17 -0.43 4.10
C ARG A 38 2.26 0.57 3.76
N GLY A 39 2.80 1.23 4.79
CA GLY A 39 3.88 2.19 4.64
C GLY A 39 3.44 3.58 4.15
N LEU A 40 2.14 3.79 3.91
CA LEU A 40 1.58 5.08 3.51
C LEU A 40 0.98 5.86 4.69
N ILE A 41 0.51 5.16 5.72
CA ILE A 41 -0.11 5.79 6.89
C ILE A 41 0.96 6.17 7.92
N LEU A 42 0.98 7.45 8.28
CA LEU A 42 1.79 7.99 9.38
C LEU A 42 0.87 8.48 10.50
N THR A 43 1.33 8.34 11.74
CA THR A 43 0.71 8.98 12.91
C THR A 43 1.05 10.47 12.96
N GLY A 44 0.36 11.23 13.81
CA GLY A 44 0.66 12.65 14.02
C GLY A 44 2.07 12.95 14.57
N THR A 45 2.79 11.92 15.05
CA THR A 45 4.20 12.01 15.47
C THR A 45 5.18 11.61 14.36
N GLY A 46 4.70 11.28 13.16
CA GLY A 46 5.51 10.83 12.02
C GLY A 46 5.87 9.34 12.05
N ALA A 47 5.45 8.58 13.07
CA ALA A 47 5.68 7.13 13.08
C ALA A 47 4.76 6.41 12.09
N ALA A 48 5.34 5.52 11.29
CA ALA A 48 4.59 4.71 10.33
C ALA A 48 3.63 3.72 11.01
N MET A 49 2.50 3.45 10.38
CA MET A 49 1.57 2.41 10.80
C MET A 49 1.75 1.14 9.95
N THR A 50 1.90 0.02 10.62
CA THR A 50 2.13 -1.30 9.99
C THR A 50 0.87 -2.15 10.11
N PRO A 51 0.48 -2.89 9.06
CA PRO A 51 -0.64 -3.82 9.15
C PRO A 51 -0.34 -4.93 10.17
N HIS A 52 -1.30 -5.15 11.05
CA HIS A 52 -1.31 -6.18 12.08
C HIS A 52 -2.66 -6.88 12.05
N HIS A 53 -2.70 -8.18 12.34
CA HIS A 53 -3.95 -8.91 12.40
C HIS A 53 -4.04 -9.78 13.64
N THR A 54 -5.27 -10.03 14.09
CA THR A 54 -5.59 -11.03 15.11
C THR A 54 -6.69 -11.94 14.57
N LYS A 55 -6.80 -13.15 15.10
CA LYS A 55 -7.90 -14.07 14.79
C LYS A 55 -8.66 -14.41 16.07
N LYS A 56 -9.98 -14.46 16.00
CA LYS A 56 -10.87 -14.98 17.05
C LYS A 56 -11.84 -15.95 16.40
N GLY A 57 -11.73 -17.24 16.72
CA GLY A 57 -12.44 -18.30 16.00
C GLY A 57 -12.11 -18.24 14.50
N ASN A 58 -13.15 -18.22 13.66
CA ASN A 58 -13.00 -18.10 12.21
C ASN A 58 -12.91 -16.63 11.70
N ARG A 59 -13.00 -15.63 12.60
CA ARG A 59 -12.95 -14.22 12.20
C ARG A 59 -11.54 -13.66 12.33
N ARG A 60 -11.04 -13.06 11.24
CA ARG A 60 -9.80 -12.28 11.22
C ARG A 60 -10.12 -10.79 11.39
N TYR A 61 -9.33 -10.12 12.20
CA TYR A 61 -9.41 -8.68 12.42
C TYR A 61 -8.09 -8.04 12.00
N CYS A 62 -8.15 -7.15 11.02
CA CYS A 62 -6.99 -6.47 10.46
C CYS A 62 -6.98 -5.00 10.93
N TYR A 63 -5.80 -4.52 11.32
CA TYR A 63 -5.59 -3.18 11.86
C TYR A 63 -4.31 -2.58 11.30
N TYR A 64 -4.26 -1.26 11.16
CA TYR A 64 -3.00 -0.52 11.09
C TYR A 64 -2.58 -0.13 12.50
N VAL A 65 -1.32 -0.40 12.88
CA VAL A 65 -0.81 -0.17 14.24
C VAL A 65 0.46 0.67 14.18
N SER A 66 0.55 1.69 15.04
CA SER A 66 1.74 2.54 15.14
C SER A 66 2.99 1.74 15.50
N MET A 67 4.10 2.00 14.80
CA MET A 67 5.41 1.41 15.13
C MET A 67 5.92 1.81 16.50
N ASP A 68 5.54 2.99 17.01
CA ASP A 68 5.91 3.40 18.38
C ASP A 68 5.31 2.47 19.44
N VAL A 69 4.09 1.98 19.20
CA VAL A 69 3.41 1.00 20.07
C VAL A 69 4.00 -0.39 19.91
N ILE A 70 4.29 -0.81 18.67
CA ILE A 70 4.89 -2.13 18.41
C ILE A 70 6.28 -2.22 19.07
N GLN A 71 7.09 -1.17 18.96
CA GLN A 71 8.44 -1.11 19.52
C GLN A 71 8.47 -0.69 20.99
N LYS A 72 7.31 -0.47 21.63
CA LYS A 72 7.19 -0.01 23.03
C LYS A 72 8.11 1.17 23.36
N ARG A 73 8.21 2.15 22.46
CA ARG A 73 9.14 3.27 22.63
C ARG A 73 8.73 4.13 23.83
N PRO A 74 9.54 4.19 24.91
CA PRO A 74 9.13 4.84 26.17
C PRO A 74 8.99 6.36 26.04
N THR A 75 9.67 6.98 25.08
CA THR A 75 9.65 8.44 24.83
C THR A 75 8.59 8.86 23.81
N ALA A 76 7.89 7.92 23.17
CA ALA A 76 6.90 8.26 22.16
C ALA A 76 5.64 8.83 22.81
N LYS A 77 5.32 10.08 22.51
CA LYS A 77 4.03 10.69 22.90
C LYS A 77 2.92 10.11 22.03
N LEU A 78 2.27 9.05 22.49
CA LEU A 78 1.16 8.41 21.80
C LEU A 78 -0.04 9.37 21.74
N ARG A 79 -0.25 10.03 20.58
CA ARG A 79 -1.41 10.89 20.34
C ARG A 79 -2.45 10.16 19.51
N GLY A 80 -3.69 10.14 20.00
CA GLY A 80 -4.84 9.51 19.33
C GLY A 80 -4.81 7.97 19.34
N PRO A 81 -5.79 7.34 18.66
CA PRO A 81 -5.90 5.88 18.58
C PRO A 81 -4.69 5.23 17.90
N GLN A 82 -4.07 4.28 18.61
CA GLN A 82 -2.84 3.61 18.16
C GLN A 82 -3.07 2.43 17.23
N ARG A 83 -4.31 1.96 17.17
CA ARG A 83 -4.79 0.91 16.27
C ARG A 83 -5.96 1.46 15.49
N ARG A 84 -5.94 1.31 14.18
CA ARG A 84 -7.02 1.72 13.27
C ARG A 84 -7.56 0.48 12.56
N PRO A 85 -8.88 0.23 12.55
CA PRO A 85 -9.45 -0.87 11.77
C PRO A 85 -9.06 -0.73 10.29
N ALA A 86 -8.51 -1.78 9.69
CA ALA A 86 -8.02 -1.70 8.31
C ALA A 86 -9.16 -1.41 7.32
N ALA A 87 -10.27 -2.14 7.42
CA ALA A 87 -11.44 -1.95 6.56
C ALA A 87 -11.92 -0.49 6.54
N MET A 88 -12.15 0.11 7.71
CA MET A 88 -12.60 1.50 7.81
C MET A 88 -11.62 2.49 7.18
N VAL A 89 -10.32 2.33 7.42
CA VAL A 89 -9.32 3.26 6.86
C VAL A 89 -9.19 3.08 5.35
N GLU A 90 -9.20 1.83 4.87
CA GLU A 90 -9.11 1.52 3.45
C GLU A 90 -10.35 2.00 2.69
N GLU A 91 -11.55 1.75 3.21
CA GLU A 91 -12.80 2.28 2.65
C GLU A 91 -12.79 3.81 2.56
N ALA A 92 -12.33 4.50 3.60
CA ALA A 92 -12.23 5.96 3.58
C ALA A 92 -11.25 6.46 2.50
N VAL A 93 -10.09 5.81 2.36
CA VAL A 93 -9.09 6.19 1.34
C VAL A 93 -9.58 5.86 -0.07
N ILE A 94 -10.20 4.69 -0.27
CA ILE A 94 -10.78 4.30 -1.56
C ILE A 94 -11.89 5.29 -1.95
N GLY A 95 -12.78 5.64 -1.01
CA GLY A 95 -13.83 6.63 -1.23
C GLY A 95 -13.27 7.99 -1.62
N GLU A 96 -12.19 8.44 -0.97
CA GLU A 96 -11.55 9.71 -1.31
C GLU A 96 -10.86 9.68 -2.67
N ILE A 97 -10.18 8.57 -3.02
CA ILE A 97 -9.59 8.39 -4.34
C ILE A 97 -10.69 8.45 -5.42
N ARG A 98 -11.81 7.74 -5.22
CA ARG A 98 -12.97 7.79 -6.12
C ARG A 98 -13.53 9.20 -6.26
N ARG A 99 -13.62 9.95 -5.17
CA ARG A 99 -14.05 11.36 -5.19
C ARG A 99 -13.11 12.23 -6.02
N LEU A 100 -11.80 12.07 -5.86
CA LEU A 100 -10.79 12.83 -6.61
C LEU A 100 -10.81 12.49 -8.11
N LEU A 101 -11.01 11.23 -8.46
CA LEU A 101 -11.12 10.81 -9.86
C LEU A 101 -12.34 11.43 -10.58
N ARG A 102 -13.39 11.78 -9.83
CA ARG A 102 -14.58 12.48 -10.35
C ARG A 102 -14.43 14.00 -10.43
N ALA A 103 -13.31 14.58 -9.98
CA ALA A 103 -13.11 16.01 -10.07
C ALA A 103 -13.07 16.44 -11.56
N PRO A 104 -13.82 17.48 -11.97
CA PRO A 104 -13.86 17.93 -13.36
C PRO A 104 -12.48 18.18 -13.95
N ASP A 105 -11.56 18.74 -13.17
CA ASP A 105 -10.17 18.99 -13.58
C ASP A 105 -9.42 17.69 -13.88
N VAL A 106 -9.65 16.63 -13.11
CA VAL A 106 -9.01 15.32 -13.31
C VAL A 106 -9.59 14.66 -14.56
N ILE A 107 -10.90 14.72 -14.75
CA ILE A 107 -11.57 14.19 -15.95
C ILE A 107 -11.07 14.92 -17.19
N ALA A 108 -11.11 16.26 -17.19
CA ALA A 108 -10.67 17.07 -18.32
C ALA A 108 -9.18 16.85 -18.65
N ARG A 109 -8.32 16.77 -17.63
CA ARG A 109 -6.89 16.47 -17.82
C ARG A 109 -6.69 15.07 -18.41
N THR A 110 -7.44 14.08 -17.94
CA THR A 110 -7.35 12.70 -18.43
C THR A 110 -7.86 12.60 -19.86
N ALA A 111 -9.00 13.24 -20.19
CA ALA A 111 -9.54 13.28 -21.54
C ALA A 111 -8.57 13.95 -22.52
N ARG A 112 -7.93 15.07 -22.13
CA ARG A 112 -6.89 15.72 -22.94
C ARG A 112 -5.67 14.84 -23.17
N ALA A 113 -5.21 14.13 -22.12
CA ALA A 113 -4.07 13.22 -22.22
C ALA A 113 -4.40 12.03 -23.14
N LEU A 114 -5.57 11.42 -22.97
CA LEU A 114 -6.03 10.31 -23.80
C LEU A 114 -6.22 10.72 -25.26
N LYS A 115 -6.79 11.90 -25.54
CA LYS A 115 -6.97 12.39 -26.92
C LYS A 115 -5.65 12.50 -27.69
N LYS A 116 -4.52 12.68 -27.00
CA LYS A 116 -3.18 12.72 -27.61
C LYS A 116 -2.69 11.33 -28.04
N GLU A 117 -3.09 10.27 -27.33
CA GLU A 117 -2.67 8.89 -27.58
C GLU A 117 -3.70 8.08 -28.40
N ARG A 118 -4.98 8.43 -28.25
CA ARG A 118 -6.17 7.75 -28.77
C ARG A 118 -7.21 8.80 -29.16
N SER A 119 -7.18 9.24 -30.42
CA SER A 119 -8.08 10.30 -30.93
C SER A 119 -9.54 9.87 -31.08
N ASP A 120 -9.81 8.57 -30.96
CA ASP A 120 -11.12 7.94 -31.01
C ASP A 120 -11.92 8.04 -29.69
N LEU A 121 -11.27 8.44 -28.60
CA LEU A 121 -11.90 8.54 -27.28
C LEU A 121 -12.39 9.97 -27.00
N ASP A 122 -13.67 10.08 -26.65
CA ASP A 122 -14.33 11.34 -26.29
C ASP A 122 -14.41 11.54 -24.76
N GLU A 123 -14.56 12.80 -24.34
CA GLU A 123 -14.69 13.20 -22.94
C GLU A 123 -15.91 12.56 -22.26
N GLY A 124 -16.99 12.32 -23.01
CA GLY A 124 -18.17 11.59 -22.52
C GLY A 124 -17.85 10.15 -22.12
N THR A 125 -17.01 9.46 -22.89
CA THR A 125 -16.56 8.10 -22.57
C THR A 125 -15.71 8.07 -21.31
N VAL A 126 -14.78 9.02 -21.17
CA VAL A 126 -13.90 9.14 -19.98
C VAL A 126 -14.73 9.39 -18.72
N THR A 127 -15.72 10.28 -18.81
CA THR A 127 -16.64 10.58 -17.69
C THR A 127 -17.47 9.36 -17.29
N ALA A 128 -17.99 8.62 -18.27
CA ALA A 128 -18.77 7.41 -18.03
C ALA A 128 -17.93 6.31 -17.35
N THR A 129 -16.68 6.12 -17.78
CA THR A 129 -15.77 5.15 -17.17
C THR A 129 -15.46 5.50 -15.72
N PHE A 130 -15.15 6.77 -15.41
CA PHE A 130 -14.91 7.20 -14.02
C PHE A 130 -16.14 7.06 -13.12
N THR A 131 -17.34 7.10 -13.68
CA THR A 131 -18.59 6.88 -12.93
C THR A 131 -18.80 5.39 -12.64
N GLN A 132 -18.48 4.49 -13.58
CA GLN A 132 -18.60 3.03 -13.40
C GLN A 132 -17.61 2.44 -12.37
N PHE A 133 -16.54 3.17 -12.01
CA PHE A 133 -15.61 2.75 -10.96
C PHE A 133 -16.21 2.70 -9.53
N GLU A 134 -17.47 3.11 -9.37
CA GLU A 134 -18.21 3.06 -8.10
C GLU A 134 -18.65 1.63 -7.73
N ASP A 135 -18.88 0.76 -8.72
CA ASP A 135 -19.46 -0.59 -8.55
C ASP A 135 -18.41 -1.72 -8.36
N LEU A 136 -17.11 -1.38 -8.34
CA LEU A 136 -16.00 -2.32 -8.13
C LEU A 136 -15.55 -2.37 -6.66
#